data_AF-A0AAD8T426-F1
#
_entry.id   AF-A0AAD8T426-F1
#
_cell.length_a   1.000
_cell.length_b   1.000
_cell.length_c   1.000
_cell.angle_alpha   90.00
_cell.angle_beta   90.00
_cell.angle_gamma   90.00
#
_symmetry.space_group_name_H-M   'P 1'
#
loop_
_entity.id
_entity.type
_entity.pdbx_description
1 polymer ?
#
loop_
_entity_poly.entity_id
_entity_poly.type
_entity_poly.pdbx_seq_one_letter_code
_entity_poly.pdbx_strand_id
1 'polypeptide(L)'
;MSASELPAVDLFGTYIEEYQHCGFKSGSCLVCLMDGDPAEWIESFGGPKDVGEVVLRRIARTKRNPDIRATLIDASLREDAETNVKYYKLEFCVESPSFRRHNVAVCCVRDGRLYTLNAQAPESAWKAVQNEFFAMADSFSLVIDV
;
A
#
# COMPACT_ATOMS: atom_id res chain seq x y z
N MET A 1 12.85 16.27 -13.89
CA MET A 1 12.01 15.78 -12.79
C MET A 1 12.92 15.25 -11.72
N SER A 2 12.83 15.83 -10.52
CA SER A 2 13.55 15.31 -9.36
C SER A 2 12.90 13.98 -8.95
N ALA A 3 13.68 12.99 -8.49
CA ALA A 3 13.15 11.72 -8.00
C ALA A 3 12.17 11.88 -6.81
N SER A 4 12.07 13.08 -6.22
CA SER A 4 11.12 13.47 -5.19
C SER A 4 9.72 13.83 -5.71
N GLU A 5 9.48 13.86 -7.02
CA GLU A 5 8.23 14.36 -7.63
C GLU A 5 7.41 13.27 -8.31
N LEU A 6 7.78 12.00 -8.17
CA LEU A 6 6.98 10.91 -8.75
C LEU A 6 5.67 10.78 -7.97
N PRO A 7 4.51 10.90 -8.63
CA PRO A 7 3.22 10.88 -7.94
C PRO A 7 3.03 9.55 -7.22
N ALA A 8 2.49 9.61 -5.99
CA ALA A 8 2.20 8.38 -5.25
C ALA A 8 1.11 7.61 -5.98
N VAL A 9 1.29 6.29 -6.02
CA VAL A 9 0.36 5.40 -6.70
C VAL A 9 -0.28 4.59 -5.59
N ASP A 10 -1.60 4.51 -5.59
CA ASP A 10 -2.30 3.61 -4.68
C ASP A 10 -1.98 2.14 -4.98
N LEU A 11 -2.51 1.23 -4.16
CA LEU A 11 -2.35 -0.21 -4.36
C LEU A 11 -3.02 -0.76 -5.64
N PHE A 12 -3.70 0.09 -6.41
CA PHE A 12 -4.46 -0.29 -7.60
C PHE A 12 -3.96 0.40 -8.87
N GLY A 13 -2.84 1.11 -8.80
CA GLY A 13 -2.25 1.75 -9.98
C GLY A 13 -2.86 3.10 -10.34
N THR A 14 -3.75 3.66 -9.50
CA THR A 14 -4.35 4.97 -9.72
C THR A 14 -3.39 6.05 -9.23
N TYR A 15 -3.15 7.04 -10.08
CA TYR A 15 -2.54 8.29 -9.66
C TYR A 15 -3.58 9.07 -8.88
N ILE A 16 -3.28 9.36 -7.61
CA ILE A 16 -4.21 10.09 -6.76
C ILE A 16 -4.03 11.59 -7.00
N GLU A 17 -5.13 12.33 -7.10
CA GLU A 17 -5.13 13.79 -7.24
C GLU A 17 -5.23 14.51 -5.87
N GLU A 18 -5.77 13.85 -4.84
CA GLU A 18 -5.91 14.38 -3.47
C GLU A 18 -5.03 13.60 -2.47
N TYR A 19 -3.97 14.25 -1.99
CA TYR A 19 -3.00 13.70 -1.05
C TYR A 19 -3.16 14.33 0.34
N GLN A 20 -3.28 13.52 1.39
CA GLN A 20 -2.90 13.98 2.73
C GLN A 20 -1.39 13.79 2.89
N HIS A 21 -0.64 14.88 2.72
CA HIS A 21 0.81 14.89 2.86
C HIS A 21 1.20 14.82 4.34
N CYS A 22 1.40 13.61 4.88
CA CYS A 22 2.23 13.43 6.08
C CYS A 22 3.69 13.55 5.63
N GLY A 23 4.22 14.78 5.61
CA GLY A 23 5.53 15.10 5.08
C GLY A 23 6.67 14.54 5.94
N PHE A 24 7.20 13.37 5.56
CA PHE A 24 8.50 12.91 6.02
C PHE A 24 9.58 13.46 5.06
N LYS A 25 10.71 13.93 5.58
CA LYS A 25 11.77 14.60 4.80
C LYS A 25 12.33 13.79 3.61
N SER A 26 12.02 12.49 3.53
CA SER A 26 12.57 11.55 2.54
C SER A 26 11.57 10.48 2.08
N GLY A 27 10.27 10.64 2.37
CA GLY A 27 9.25 9.63 2.09
C GLY A 27 7.84 10.21 1.99
N SER A 28 6.94 9.50 1.32
CA SER A 28 5.52 9.87 1.22
C SER A 28 4.66 8.77 1.83
N CYS A 29 3.70 9.17 2.66
CA CYS A 29 2.66 8.28 3.16
C CYS A 29 1.33 8.68 2.54
N LEU A 30 0.55 7.69 2.11
CA LEU A 30 -0.75 7.89 1.48
C LEU A 30 -1.76 6.94 2.13
N VAL A 31 -2.83 7.51 2.67
CA VAL A 31 -4.02 6.76 3.07
C VAL A 31 -5.06 6.93 1.98
N CYS A 32 -5.53 5.82 1.39
CA CYS A 32 -6.61 5.85 0.41
C CYS A 32 -7.82 5.10 0.96
N LEU A 33 -8.97 5.76 0.88
CA LEU A 33 -10.26 5.14 1.11
C LEU A 33 -10.87 4.82 -0.26
N MET A 34 -11.24 3.57 -0.48
CA MET A 34 -11.97 3.17 -1.69
C MET A 34 -13.34 2.63 -1.30
N ASP A 35 -14.39 3.28 -1.81
CA ASP A 35 -15.75 2.76 -1.78
C ASP A 35 -15.97 1.78 -2.95
N GLY A 36 -16.47 0.56 -2.69
CA GLY A 36 -16.93 -0.39 -3.72
C GLY A 36 -16.20 -1.75 -3.81
N ASP A 37 -16.49 -2.47 -4.92
CA ASP A 37 -16.08 -3.83 -5.39
C ASP A 37 -14.79 -4.48 -4.78
N PRO A 38 -13.66 -3.78 -4.58
CA PRO A 38 -12.49 -4.35 -3.88
C PRO A 38 -12.72 -4.91 -2.45
N ALA A 39 -13.84 -4.59 -1.79
CA ALA A 39 -14.15 -5.07 -0.44
C ALA A 39 -14.62 -6.54 -0.38
N GLU A 40 -15.53 -6.99 -1.26
CA GLU A 40 -15.89 -8.41 -1.39
C GLU A 40 -14.70 -9.28 -1.84
N TRP A 41 -13.67 -8.62 -2.37
CA TRP A 41 -12.56 -9.18 -3.08
C TRP A 41 -11.46 -9.70 -2.13
N ILE A 42 -11.00 -8.91 -1.15
CA ILE A 42 -9.78 -9.22 -0.37
C ILE A 42 -9.86 -10.53 0.43
N GLU A 43 -11.00 -10.80 1.08
CA GLU A 43 -11.15 -12.00 1.90
C GLU A 43 -11.26 -13.27 1.05
N SER A 44 -11.59 -13.14 -0.24
CA SER A 44 -11.70 -14.25 -1.19
C SER A 44 -10.35 -14.73 -1.74
N PHE A 45 -9.25 -13.98 -1.58
CA PHE A 45 -7.94 -14.37 -2.12
C PHE A 45 -7.20 -15.40 -1.29
N GLY A 46 -7.63 -15.66 -0.07
CA GLY A 46 -6.95 -16.60 0.82
C GLY A 46 -5.91 -15.90 1.70
N GLY A 47 -4.66 -16.35 1.66
CA GLY A 47 -3.62 -15.93 2.58
C GLY A 47 -3.05 -14.53 2.27
N PRO A 48 -2.26 -13.93 3.18
CA PRO A 48 -1.66 -12.63 2.97
C PRO A 48 -0.75 -12.57 1.73
N LYS A 49 -0.08 -13.68 1.38
CA LYS A 49 0.71 -13.77 0.14
C LYS A 49 -0.15 -13.69 -1.11
N ASP A 50 -1.29 -14.35 -1.12
CA ASP A 50 -2.22 -14.34 -2.26
C ASP A 50 -2.79 -12.92 -2.46
N VAL A 51 -3.20 -12.28 -1.37
CA VAL A 51 -3.60 -10.86 -1.38
C VAL A 51 -2.49 -9.98 -1.95
N GLY A 52 -1.24 -10.19 -1.51
CA GLY A 52 -0.07 -9.49 -2.03
C GLY A 52 0.09 -9.65 -3.54
N GLU A 53 0.20 -10.88 -4.04
CA GLU A 53 0.36 -11.18 -5.47
C GLU A 53 -0.74 -10.56 -6.32
N VAL A 54 -1.96 -10.56 -5.81
CA VAL A 54 -3.12 -10.01 -6.48
C VAL A 54 -3.05 -8.47 -6.56
N VAL A 55 -2.65 -7.80 -5.47
CA VAL A 55 -2.39 -6.35 -5.43
C VAL A 55 -1.26 -5.99 -6.40
N LEU A 56 -0.12 -6.68 -6.32
CA LEU A 56 1.04 -6.40 -7.18
C LEU A 56 0.74 -6.60 -8.66
N ARG A 57 -0.03 -7.63 -9.02
CA ARG A 57 -0.48 -7.85 -10.40
C ARG A 57 -1.30 -6.69 -10.92
N ARG A 58 -2.11 -6.03 -10.09
CA ARG A 58 -2.86 -4.83 -10.48
C ARG A 58 -1.94 -3.65 -10.70
N ILE A 59 -1.00 -3.41 -9.78
CA ILE A 59 0.03 -2.37 -9.92
C ILE A 59 0.80 -2.55 -11.25
N ALA A 60 1.27 -3.76 -11.54
CA ALA A 60 2.03 -4.06 -12.75
C ALA A 60 1.19 -3.96 -14.05
N ARG A 61 -0.14 -4.10 -14.00
CA ARG A 61 -1.03 -4.01 -15.16
C ARG A 61 -1.50 -2.59 -15.48
N THR A 62 -0.96 -1.58 -14.79
CA THR A 62 -1.32 -0.17 -15.03
C THR A 62 -0.98 0.22 -16.48
N LYS A 63 -2.00 0.57 -17.27
CA LYS A 63 -1.94 0.79 -18.74
C LYS A 63 -0.95 1.86 -19.23
N ARG A 64 -0.31 2.61 -18.33
CA ARG A 64 0.52 3.77 -18.67
C ARG A 64 2.00 3.45 -18.86
N ASN A 65 2.52 2.31 -18.39
CA ASN A 65 3.92 1.97 -18.59
C ASN A 65 4.13 0.44 -18.58
N PRO A 66 4.37 -0.21 -19.74
CA PRO A 66 4.53 -1.67 -19.83
C PRO A 66 5.80 -2.18 -19.11
N ASP A 67 6.71 -1.29 -18.72
CA ASP A 67 7.98 -1.64 -18.11
C ASP A 67 7.95 -1.57 -16.56
N ILE A 68 6.77 -1.42 -15.96
CA ILE A 68 6.62 -1.46 -14.50
C ILE A 68 6.63 -2.91 -14.02
N ARG A 69 7.56 -3.23 -13.13
CA ARG A 69 7.60 -4.49 -12.39
C ARG A 69 7.32 -4.23 -10.92
N ALA A 70 6.46 -5.05 -10.33
CA ALA A 70 6.23 -5.11 -8.90
C ALA A 70 6.76 -6.45 -8.37
N THR A 71 7.39 -6.47 -7.19
CA THR A 71 7.89 -7.69 -6.54
C THR A 71 7.53 -7.70 -5.07
N LEU A 72 6.85 -8.76 -4.62
CA LEU A 72 6.45 -8.95 -3.23
C LEU A 72 7.67 -9.41 -2.44
N ILE A 73 7.93 -8.77 -1.30
CA ILE A 73 9.05 -9.07 -0.42
C ILE A 73 8.54 -9.86 0.79
N ASP A 74 7.51 -9.33 1.45
CA ASP A 74 6.87 -9.98 2.58
C ASP A 74 5.38 -9.70 2.63
N ALA A 75 4.64 -10.61 3.27
CA ALA A 75 3.21 -10.46 3.49
C ALA A 75 2.81 -11.10 4.81
N SER A 76 2.09 -10.34 5.65
CA SER A 76 1.61 -10.78 6.95
C SER A 76 0.16 -10.37 7.18
N LEU A 77 -0.50 -11.08 8.10
CA LEU A 77 -1.86 -10.84 8.51
C LEU A 77 -1.88 -10.52 10.01
N ARG A 78 -2.51 -9.41 10.37
CA ARG A 78 -2.87 -9.07 11.76
C ARG A 78 -4.39 -9.05 11.85
N GLU A 79 -4.93 -9.70 12.88
CA GLU A 79 -6.36 -9.66 13.17
C GLU A 79 -6.58 -8.88 14.46
N ASP A 80 -7.60 -8.02 14.46
CA ASP A 80 -8.05 -7.32 15.65
C ASP A 80 -9.22 -8.09 16.26
N ALA A 81 -9.03 -8.58 17.49
CA ALA A 81 -10.00 -9.43 18.18
C ALA A 81 -11.27 -8.69 18.63
N GLU A 82 -11.20 -7.37 18.82
CA GLU A 82 -12.34 -6.56 19.28
C GLU A 82 -13.23 -6.17 18.10
N THR A 83 -12.62 -5.78 16.99
CA THR A 83 -13.32 -5.29 15.79
C THR A 83 -13.59 -6.37 14.76
N ASN A 84 -12.90 -7.52 14.88
CA ASN A 84 -12.85 -8.62 13.90
C ASN A 84 -12.39 -8.14 12.50
N VAL A 85 -11.53 -7.11 12.45
CA VAL A 85 -10.96 -6.59 11.20
C VAL A 85 -9.64 -7.28 10.91
N LYS A 86 -9.45 -7.70 9.65
CA LYS A 86 -8.23 -8.30 9.13
C LYS A 86 -7.39 -7.25 8.41
N TYR A 87 -6.15 -7.07 8.87
CA TYR A 87 -5.17 -6.16 8.30
C TYR A 87 -4.08 -6.94 7.58
N TYR A 88 -4.08 -6.85 6.26
CA TYR A 88 -3.07 -7.46 5.40
C TYR A 88 -1.94 -6.47 5.19
N LYS A 89 -0.77 -6.75 5.78
CA LYS A 89 0.43 -5.95 5.63
C LYS A 89 1.30 -6.53 4.52
N LEU A 90 1.69 -5.69 3.57
CA LEU A 90 2.46 -6.05 2.39
C LEU A 90 3.73 -5.21 2.32
N GLU A 91 4.87 -5.85 2.12
CA GLU A 91 6.13 -5.20 1.77
C GLU A 91 6.47 -5.54 0.31
N PHE A 92 6.76 -4.54 -0.51
CA PHE A 92 7.05 -4.77 -1.92
C PHE A 92 7.90 -3.66 -2.53
N CYS A 93 8.58 -3.98 -3.64
CA CYS A 93 9.22 -2.99 -4.50
C CYS A 93 8.38 -2.77 -5.76
N VAL A 94 8.41 -1.53 -6.26
CA VAL A 94 7.95 -1.17 -7.61
C VAL A 94 9.11 -0.53 -8.35
N GLU A 95 9.43 -1.06 -9.53
CA GLU A 95 10.55 -0.59 -10.35
C GLU A 95 10.14 -0.40 -11.81
N SER A 96 10.81 0.54 -12.45
CA SER A 96 10.80 0.79 -13.89
C SER A 96 12.21 1.23 -14.32
N PRO A 97 12.48 1.44 -15.62
CA PRO A 97 13.78 1.95 -16.05
C PRO A 97 14.18 3.30 -15.43
N SER A 98 13.23 4.11 -14.97
CA SER A 98 13.48 5.46 -14.46
C SER A 98 13.38 5.61 -12.93
N PHE A 99 12.79 4.63 -12.23
CA PHE A 99 12.64 4.71 -10.77
C PHE A 99 12.56 3.35 -10.11
N ARG A 100 12.92 3.31 -8.83
CA ARG A 100 12.70 2.18 -7.93
C ARG A 100 12.26 2.71 -6.57
N ARG A 101 11.17 2.17 -6.06
CA ARG A 101 10.63 2.52 -4.75
C ARG A 101 10.32 1.28 -3.93
N HIS A 102 10.45 1.43 -2.63
CA HIS A 102 10.10 0.44 -1.63
C HIS A 102 8.85 0.91 -0.91
N ASN A 103 7.92 -0.02 -0.71
CA ASN A 103 6.60 0.24 -0.20
C ASN A 103 6.30 -0.70 0.98
N VAL A 104 5.68 -0.15 2.02
CA VAL A 104 4.97 -0.91 3.05
C VAL A 104 3.53 -0.45 3.02
N ALA A 105 2.63 -1.40 2.83
CA ALA A 105 1.22 -1.13 2.73
C ALA A 105 0.41 -1.98 3.68
N VAL A 106 -0.75 -1.45 4.08
CA VAL A 106 -1.78 -2.18 4.80
C VAL A 106 -3.07 -2.05 4.04
N CYS A 107 -3.81 -3.15 3.89
CA CYS A 107 -5.17 -3.12 3.41
C CYS A 107 -6.09 -3.92 4.33
N CYS A 108 -7.30 -3.42 4.54
CA CYS A 108 -8.34 -4.09 5.31
C CYS A 108 -9.73 -3.72 4.78
N VAL A 109 -10.69 -4.61 5.00
CA VAL A 109 -12.07 -4.41 4.58
C VAL A 109 -12.96 -4.32 5.80
N ARG A 110 -13.89 -3.35 5.78
CA ARG A 110 -14.97 -3.27 6.76
C ARG A 110 -16.21 -2.64 6.12
N ASP A 111 -17.37 -3.21 6.38
CA ASP A 111 -18.68 -2.71 5.93
C ASP A 111 -18.73 -2.40 4.42
N GLY A 112 -18.15 -3.30 3.60
CA GLY A 112 -18.12 -3.15 2.14
C GLY A 112 -17.15 -2.06 1.63
N ARG A 113 -16.29 -1.51 2.50
CA ARG A 113 -15.28 -0.52 2.15
C ARG A 113 -13.87 -1.07 2.29
N LEU A 114 -13.01 -0.72 1.34
CA LEU A 114 -11.59 -1.02 1.38
C LEU A 114 -10.81 0.18 1.93
N TYR A 115 -10.04 -0.07 2.97
CA TYR A 115 -9.15 0.90 3.58
C TYR A 115 -7.72 0.51 3.27
N THR A 116 -6.92 1.48 2.81
CA THR A 116 -5.51 1.23 2.49
C THR A 116 -4.61 2.32 3.03
N LEU A 117 -3.46 1.89 3.53
CA LEU A 117 -2.30 2.71 3.82
C LEU A 117 -1.18 2.25 2.89
N ASN A 118 -0.47 3.16 2.24
CA ASN A 118 0.75 2.88 1.49
C ASN A 118 1.81 3.92 1.86
N ALA A 119 2.82 3.49 2.59
CA ALA A 119 4.01 4.27 2.87
C ALA A 119 5.11 3.88 1.88
N GLN A 120 5.67 4.86 1.18
CA GLN A 120 6.62 4.61 0.10
C GLN A 120 7.75 5.63 0.03
N ALA A 121 8.91 5.17 -0.40
CA ALA A 121 10.10 6.00 -0.56
C ALA A 121 10.95 5.51 -1.74
N PRO A 122 11.74 6.40 -2.38
CA PRO A 122 12.79 5.98 -3.28
C PRO A 122 13.72 4.97 -2.60
N GLU A 123 14.18 3.98 -3.34
CA GLU A 123 15.08 2.94 -2.81
C GLU A 123 16.30 3.53 -2.08
N SER A 124 16.85 4.62 -2.61
CA SER A 124 18.00 5.32 -2.02
C SER A 124 17.74 5.88 -0.63
N ALA A 125 16.48 6.16 -0.28
CA ALA A 125 16.06 6.68 1.01
C ALA A 125 15.49 5.60 1.94
N TRP A 126 15.19 4.39 1.42
CA TRP A 126 14.48 3.34 2.15
C TRP A 126 15.08 3.01 3.51
N LYS A 127 16.41 2.82 3.57
CA LYS A 127 17.11 2.49 4.82
C LYS A 127 16.91 3.55 5.93
N ALA A 128 16.69 4.81 5.55
CA ALA A 128 16.49 5.88 6.52
C ALA A 128 15.06 5.92 7.09
N VAL A 129 14.06 5.46 6.33
CA VAL A 129 12.63 5.60 6.68
C VAL A 129 11.92 4.28 6.98
N GLN A 130 12.53 3.13 6.68
CA GLN A 130 11.89 1.82 6.80
C GLN A 130 11.26 1.57 8.18
N ASN A 131 11.95 1.96 9.26
CA ASN A 131 11.46 1.74 10.62
C ASN A 131 10.19 2.56 10.90
N GLU A 132 10.14 3.80 10.41
CA GLU A 132 8.96 4.66 10.54
C GLU A 132 7.80 4.12 9.71
N PHE A 133 8.07 3.55 8.53
CA PHE A 133 7.04 2.99 7.66
C PHE A 133 6.44 1.71 8.22
N PHE A 134 7.26 0.82 8.77
CA PHE A 134 6.77 -0.35 9.49
C PHE A 134 5.97 0.06 10.73
N ALA A 135 6.43 1.04 11.50
CA ALA A 135 5.69 1.54 12.65
C ALA A 135 4.33 2.13 12.25
N MET A 136 4.27 2.92 11.17
CA MET A 136 3.00 3.42 10.62
C MET A 136 2.06 2.28 10.24
N ALA A 137 2.56 1.29 9.48
CA ALA A 137 1.79 0.12 9.06
C ALA A 137 1.26 -0.69 10.25
N ASP A 138 2.11 -0.94 11.26
CA ASP A 138 1.73 -1.71 12.43
C ASP A 138 0.70 -0.97 13.30
N SER A 139 0.75 0.37 13.32
CA SER A 139 -0.20 1.22 14.06
C SER A 139 -1.53 1.48 13.35
N PHE A 140 -1.66 1.13 12.07
CA PHE A 140 -2.86 1.42 11.29
C PHE A 140 -4.06 0.62 11.83
N SER A 141 -5.09 1.32 12.28
CA SER A 141 -6.34 0.71 12.75
C SER A 141 -7.54 1.56 12.34
N LEU A 142 -8.68 0.89 12.17
CA LEU A 142 -9.96 1.58 12.00
C LEU A 142 -10.48 1.99 13.38
N VAL A 143 -10.75 3.29 13.56
CA VAL A 143 -11.47 3.78 14.73
C VAL A 143 -12.95 3.52 14.48
N ILE A 144 -13.59 2.77 15.38
CA ILE A 144 -15.02 2.53 15.34
C ILE A 144 -15.66 3.47 16.35
N ASP A 145 -16.41 4.45 15.87
CA ASP A 145 -17.30 5.22 16.72
C ASP A 145 -18.46 4.31 17.15
N VAL A 146 -18.57 4.08 18.47
CA VAL A 146 -19.64 3.29 19.11
C VAL A 146 -20.82 4.19 19.45
#